data_AF-A0A940ZSN8-F1
#
_entry.id   AF-A0A940ZSN8-F1
#
_cell.length_a   1.000
_cell.length_b   1.000
_cell.length_c   1.000
_cell.angle_alpha   90.00
_cell.angle_beta   90.00
_cell.angle_gamma   90.00
#
_symmetry.space_group_name_H-M   'P 1'
#
loop_
_entity.id
_entity.type
_entity.pdbx_description
1 polymer ?
#
loop_
_entity_poly.entity_id
_entity_poly.type
_entity_poly.pdbx_seq_one_letter_code
_entity_poly.pdbx_strand_id
1 'polypeptide(L)'
;MEKKKLVLTITEWVLVIGLIAGGVWGYLQTQNRSKEVSAMVDMSSSKLVLYEGPTSLKDATDEDLKTVNEAGRDFSLMHCTDTQVSVNGYECYVYDTNVNHNRVWFSDYMPTQSRTPITYFDFEGIADIVVTVPNMDLKSVKISPVSYGIEPVIDQEKHTVTFTITKQ
;
A
#
# COMPACT_ATOMS: atom_id res chain seq x y z
N MET A 1 57.40 -25.47 -18.95
CA MET A 1 56.30 -26.32 -18.46
C MET A 1 55.40 -25.61 -17.44
N GLU A 2 55.93 -24.71 -16.60
CA GLU A 2 55.17 -24.07 -15.53
C GLU A 2 54.01 -23.17 -15.98
N LYS A 3 54.19 -22.35 -17.03
CA LYS A 3 53.11 -21.45 -17.51
C LYS A 3 51.86 -22.19 -18.00
N LYS A 4 52.04 -23.38 -18.62
CA LYS A 4 50.91 -24.21 -19.07
C LYS A 4 50.15 -24.84 -17.91
N LYS A 5 50.85 -25.24 -16.84
CA LYS A 5 50.24 -25.71 -15.59
C LYS A 5 49.43 -24.58 -14.92
N LEU A 6 50.01 -23.39 -14.81
CA LEU A 6 49.36 -22.23 -14.19
C LEU A 6 48.05 -21.85 -14.93
N VAL A 7 48.06 -21.84 -16.26
CA VAL A 7 46.86 -21.54 -17.08
C VAL A 7 45.79 -22.61 -16.90
N LEU A 8 46.16 -23.90 -16.84
CA LEU A 8 45.22 -24.99 -16.59
C LEU A 8 44.55 -24.84 -15.22
N THR A 9 45.35 -24.56 -14.18
CA THR A 9 44.85 -24.38 -12.81
C THR A 9 43.91 -23.18 -12.72
N ILE A 10 44.24 -22.04 -13.35
CA ILE A 10 43.34 -20.86 -13.38
C ILE A 10 42.03 -21.20 -14.08
N THR A 11 42.06 -21.93 -15.19
CA THR A 11 40.86 -22.31 -15.94
C THR A 11 39.95 -23.22 -15.11
N GLU A 12 40.53 -24.18 -14.37
CA GLU A 12 39.79 -25.05 -13.45
C GLU A 12 39.12 -24.26 -12.32
N TRP A 13 39.84 -23.30 -11.70
CA TRP A 13 39.27 -22.46 -10.65
C TRP A 13 38.13 -21.56 -11.16
N VAL A 14 38.26 -21.02 -12.38
CA VAL A 14 37.18 -20.22 -13.00
C VAL A 14 35.94 -21.07 -13.25
N LEU A 15 36.10 -22.33 -13.70
CA LEU A 15 34.99 -23.27 -13.86
C LEU A 15 34.31 -23.60 -12.53
N VAL A 16 35.10 -23.84 -11.47
CA VAL A 16 34.57 -24.10 -10.12
C VAL A 16 33.81 -22.90 -9.57
N ILE A 17 34.35 -21.68 -9.71
CA ILE A 17 33.68 -20.45 -9.27
C ILE A 17 32.40 -20.22 -10.07
N GLY A 18 32.41 -20.47 -11.39
CA GLY A 18 31.23 -20.36 -12.23
C GLY A 18 30.12 -21.33 -11.80
N LEU A 19 30.48 -22.56 -11.44
CA LEU A 19 29.53 -23.56 -10.91
C LEU A 19 28.95 -23.14 -9.55
N ILE A 20 29.79 -22.61 -8.65
CA ILE A 20 29.34 -22.12 -7.34
C ILE A 20 28.39 -20.93 -7.52
N ALA A 21 28.76 -19.96 -8.36
CA ALA A 21 27.92 -18.80 -8.65
C ALA A 21 26.57 -19.20 -9.28
N GLY A 22 26.59 -20.16 -10.21
CA GLY A 22 25.37 -20.72 -10.81
C GLY A 22 24.50 -21.45 -9.78
N GLY A 23 25.10 -22.21 -8.86
CA GLY A 23 24.39 -22.88 -7.77
C GLY A 23 23.76 -21.89 -6.78
N VAL A 24 24.49 -20.84 -6.39
CA VAL A 24 23.98 -19.77 -5.52
C VAL A 24 22.85 -19.02 -6.20
N TRP A 25 22.99 -18.67 -7.48
CA TRP A 25 21.95 -18.01 -8.24
C TRP A 25 20.69 -18.88 -8.37
N GLY A 26 20.86 -20.16 -8.69
CA GLY A 26 19.75 -21.12 -8.74
C GLY A 26 19.04 -21.29 -7.40
N TYR A 27 19.79 -21.32 -6.29
CA TYR A 27 19.26 -21.38 -4.93
C TYR A 27 18.47 -20.11 -4.56
N LEU A 28 19.00 -18.93 -4.86
CA LEU A 28 18.30 -17.66 -4.63
C LEU A 28 17.00 -17.58 -5.44
N GLN A 29 17.03 -18.00 -6.71
CA GLN A 29 15.85 -18.01 -7.57
C GLN A 29 14.76 -18.97 -7.05
N THR A 30 15.15 -20.15 -6.55
CA THR A 30 14.19 -21.11 -5.98
C THR A 30 13.59 -20.63 -4.66
N GLN A 31 14.39 -19.99 -3.80
CA GLN A 31 13.90 -19.35 -2.57
C GLN A 31 12.87 -18.25 -2.88
N ASN A 32 13.17 -17.35 -3.82
CA ASN A 32 12.26 -16.28 -4.22
C ASN A 32 10.95 -16.84 -4.78
N ARG A 33 11.04 -17.82 -5.69
CA ARG A 33 9.85 -18.45 -6.29
C ARG A 33 9.03 -19.23 -5.27
N SER A 34 9.66 -19.86 -4.28
CA SER A 34 8.95 -20.54 -3.19
C SER A 34 8.20 -19.54 -2.31
N LYS A 35 8.76 -18.36 -2.05
CA LYS A 35 8.09 -17.29 -1.30
C LYS A 35 6.90 -16.73 -2.07
N GLU A 36 7.06 -16.49 -3.37
CA GLU A 36 5.97 -16.06 -4.25
C GLU A 36 4.83 -17.09 -4.29
N VAL A 37 5.16 -18.37 -4.47
CA VAL A 37 4.17 -19.46 -4.48
C VAL A 37 3.48 -19.60 -3.12
N SER A 38 4.21 -19.49 -2.01
CA SER A 38 3.61 -19.51 -0.66
C SER A 38 2.63 -18.34 -0.48
N ALA A 39 3.01 -17.13 -0.89
CA ALA A 39 2.13 -15.97 -0.84
C ALA A 39 0.88 -16.16 -1.72
N MET A 40 1.02 -16.72 -2.92
CA MET A 40 -0.13 -17.06 -3.78
C MET A 40 -1.04 -18.13 -3.17
N VAL A 41 -0.48 -19.17 -2.55
CA VAL A 41 -1.25 -20.22 -1.89
C VAL A 41 -2.03 -19.67 -0.70
N ASP A 42 -1.42 -18.80 0.10
CA ASP A 42 -2.10 -18.16 1.23
C ASP A 42 -3.25 -17.24 0.76
N MET A 43 -3.05 -16.48 -0.31
CA MET A 43 -4.12 -15.65 -0.90
C MET A 43 -5.24 -16.47 -1.56
N SER A 44 -4.97 -17.69 -2.03
CA SER A 44 -6.00 -18.55 -2.66
C SER A 44 -7.13 -18.96 -1.70
N SER A 45 -6.86 -18.95 -0.40
CA SER A 45 -7.85 -19.21 0.65
C SER A 45 -8.62 -17.98 1.09
N SER A 46 -8.25 -16.79 0.59
CA SER A 46 -8.88 -15.54 0.97
C SER A 46 -10.26 -15.38 0.33
N LYS A 47 -11.21 -14.87 1.11
CA LYS A 47 -12.48 -14.37 0.57
C LYS A 47 -12.51 -12.86 0.74
N LEU A 48 -13.08 -12.18 -0.23
CA LEU A 48 -13.20 -10.73 -0.24
C LEU A 48 -14.61 -10.35 -0.67
N VAL A 49 -15.23 -9.44 0.08
CA VAL A 49 -16.50 -8.78 -0.28
C VAL A 49 -16.25 -7.29 -0.31
N LEU A 50 -16.50 -6.70 -1.49
CA LEU A 50 -16.38 -5.28 -1.73
C LEU A 50 -17.77 -4.66 -1.82
N TYR A 51 -17.86 -3.41 -1.38
CA TYR A 51 -19.09 -2.65 -1.46
C TYR A 51 -18.97 -1.60 -2.55
N GLU A 52 -19.94 -1.61 -3.46
CA GLU A 52 -20.10 -0.52 -4.42
C GLU A 52 -20.56 0.73 -3.66
N GLY A 53 -19.95 1.87 -3.99
CA GLY A 53 -20.38 3.13 -3.42
C GLY A 53 -21.70 3.62 -4.05
N PRO A 54 -22.45 4.44 -3.31
CA PRO A 54 -23.63 5.11 -3.85
C PRO A 54 -23.27 6.07 -5.00
N THR A 55 -24.02 5.99 -6.10
CA THR A 55 -23.86 6.87 -7.27
C THR A 55 -24.37 8.29 -7.04
N SER A 56 -25.06 8.54 -5.92
CA SER A 56 -25.63 9.84 -5.57
C SER A 56 -24.66 10.79 -4.86
N LEU A 57 -23.48 10.30 -4.44
CA LEU A 57 -22.50 11.16 -3.77
C LEU A 57 -21.76 12.00 -4.79
N LYS A 58 -21.57 13.28 -4.45
CA LYS A 58 -20.72 14.17 -5.24
C LYS A 58 -19.25 13.87 -4.98
N ASP A 59 -18.42 14.17 -5.96
CA ASP A 59 -16.96 14.14 -5.82
C ASP A 59 -16.48 15.27 -4.89
N ALA A 60 -15.51 14.96 -4.04
CA ALA A 60 -14.83 15.92 -3.20
C ALA A 60 -13.94 16.86 -4.05
N THR A 61 -14.02 18.17 -3.77
CA THR A 61 -13.15 19.18 -4.40
C THR A 61 -12.46 20.09 -3.36
N ASP A 62 -11.41 20.79 -3.79
CA ASP A 62 -10.67 21.74 -2.97
C ASP A 62 -11.53 22.92 -2.46
N GLU A 63 -12.59 23.27 -3.20
CA GLU A 63 -13.56 24.29 -2.79
C GLU A 63 -14.26 23.91 -1.49
N ASP A 64 -14.54 22.63 -1.29
CA ASP A 64 -15.25 22.18 -0.11
C ASP A 64 -14.40 22.26 1.18
N LEU A 65 -13.07 22.41 1.06
CA LEU A 65 -12.16 22.58 2.19
C LEU A 65 -12.03 24.04 2.64
N LYS A 66 -12.57 24.99 1.86
CA LYS A 66 -12.49 26.42 2.18
C LYS A 66 -13.31 26.72 3.43
N THR A 67 -12.75 27.53 4.32
CA THR A 67 -13.46 27.98 5.53
C THR A 67 -14.64 28.86 5.13
N VAL A 68 -15.85 28.41 5.47
CA VAL A 68 -17.11 29.12 5.27
C VAL A 68 -17.80 29.36 6.62
N ASN A 69 -18.80 30.25 6.62
CA ASN A 69 -19.64 30.46 7.81
C ASN A 69 -20.50 29.22 8.11
N GLU A 70 -21.14 29.20 9.28
CA GLU A 70 -21.93 28.05 9.71
C GLU A 70 -23.03 27.66 8.72
N ALA A 71 -23.74 28.65 8.15
CA ALA A 71 -24.82 28.42 7.21
C ALA A 71 -24.35 27.85 5.85
N GLY A 72 -23.10 28.09 5.47
CA GLY A 72 -22.51 27.60 4.22
C GLY A 72 -21.76 26.28 4.36
N ARG A 73 -21.68 25.70 5.57
CA ARG A 73 -20.93 24.46 5.79
C ARG A 73 -21.64 23.26 5.19
N ASP A 74 -20.88 22.51 4.40
CA ASP A 74 -21.29 21.21 3.88
C ASP A 74 -20.58 20.10 4.65
N PHE A 75 -21.37 19.27 5.33
CA PHE A 75 -20.93 18.08 6.07
C PHE A 75 -21.35 16.79 5.36
N SER A 76 -21.74 16.88 4.09
CA SER A 76 -22.13 15.71 3.33
C SER A 76 -20.96 14.76 3.18
N LEU A 77 -21.25 13.46 3.26
CA LEU A 77 -20.32 12.42 2.82
C LEU A 77 -20.11 12.59 1.32
N MET A 78 -18.87 12.41 0.85
CA MET A 78 -18.52 12.60 -0.56
C MET A 78 -17.71 11.42 -1.08
N HIS A 79 -17.56 11.36 -2.40
CA HIS A 79 -16.63 10.45 -3.05
C HIS A 79 -15.23 11.04 -3.03
N CYS A 80 -14.25 10.27 -2.55
CA CYS A 80 -12.85 10.68 -2.50
C CYS A 80 -12.20 10.60 -3.88
N THR A 81 -11.50 11.65 -4.29
CA THR A 81 -10.85 11.75 -5.60
C THR A 81 -9.32 11.78 -5.51
N ASP A 82 -8.76 12.03 -4.32
CA ASP A 82 -7.32 12.19 -4.11
C ASP A 82 -6.62 10.94 -3.57
N THR A 83 -7.38 9.93 -3.15
CA THR A 83 -6.89 8.69 -2.54
C THR A 83 -7.64 7.50 -3.12
N GLN A 84 -6.89 6.53 -3.63
CA GLN A 84 -7.45 5.29 -4.19
C GLN A 84 -7.00 4.11 -3.33
N VAL A 85 -7.88 3.16 -3.11
CA VAL A 85 -7.58 1.93 -2.37
C VAL A 85 -7.95 0.74 -3.22
N SER A 86 -7.06 -0.25 -3.31
CA SER A 86 -7.38 -1.57 -3.83
C SER A 86 -7.05 -2.65 -2.81
N VAL A 87 -7.86 -3.71 -2.82
CA VAL A 87 -7.72 -4.87 -1.96
C VAL A 87 -7.66 -6.12 -2.82
N ASN A 88 -6.61 -6.92 -2.68
CA ASN A 88 -6.32 -8.08 -3.52
C ASN A 88 -6.41 -7.79 -5.03
N GLY A 89 -6.01 -6.57 -5.44
CA GLY A 89 -6.04 -6.10 -6.83
C GLY A 89 -7.38 -5.56 -7.33
N TYR A 90 -8.42 -5.51 -6.48
CA TYR A 90 -9.73 -4.95 -6.81
C TYR A 90 -9.91 -3.56 -6.20
N GLU A 91 -10.39 -2.60 -6.99
CA GLU A 91 -10.66 -1.25 -6.50
C GLU A 91 -11.79 -1.22 -5.48
N CYS A 92 -11.58 -0.45 -4.41
CA CYS A 92 -12.58 -0.19 -3.38
C CYS A 92 -13.14 1.21 -3.54
N TYR A 93 -14.42 1.39 -3.25
CA TYR A 93 -14.99 2.72 -3.18
C TYR A 93 -14.45 3.46 -1.95
N VAL A 94 -13.97 4.69 -2.15
CA VAL A 94 -13.38 5.51 -1.09
C VAL A 94 -14.30 6.70 -0.82
N TYR A 95 -14.79 6.76 0.40
CA TYR A 95 -15.57 7.86 0.92
C TYR A 95 -14.64 8.95 1.44
N ASP A 96 -15.10 10.19 1.39
CA ASP A 96 -14.44 11.30 2.05
C ASP A 96 -15.36 11.91 3.11
N THR A 97 -14.89 11.93 4.36
CA THR A 97 -15.65 12.42 5.51
C THR A 97 -15.00 13.65 6.15
N ASN A 98 -15.83 14.61 6.56
CA ASN A 98 -15.37 15.80 7.28
C ASN A 98 -14.86 15.44 8.68
N VAL A 99 -13.67 15.94 9.02
CA VAL A 99 -13.06 15.81 10.34
C VAL A 99 -12.50 17.15 10.82
N ASN A 100 -12.55 17.36 12.14
CA ASN A 100 -11.78 18.41 12.81
C ASN A 100 -10.54 17.79 13.45
N HIS A 101 -9.48 17.56 12.67
CA HIS A 101 -8.24 16.97 13.18
C HIS A 101 -7.55 17.85 14.23
N ASN A 102 -7.78 19.17 14.19
CA ASN A 102 -7.21 20.14 15.13
C ASN A 102 -7.86 20.08 16.51
N ARG A 103 -9.07 19.53 16.62
CA ARG A 103 -9.86 19.49 17.88
C ARG A 103 -10.02 20.88 18.54
N VAL A 104 -9.88 21.94 17.75
CA VAL A 104 -10.01 23.33 18.20
C VAL A 104 -11.46 23.76 18.02
N TRP A 105 -11.99 24.41 19.06
CA TRP A 105 -13.29 25.06 19.04
C TRP A 105 -13.05 26.57 19.06
N PHE A 106 -13.53 27.27 18.03
CA PHE A 106 -13.44 28.73 17.96
C PHE A 106 -14.74 29.35 18.49
N SER A 107 -14.67 30.56 19.05
CA SER A 107 -15.84 31.28 19.56
C SER A 107 -16.84 31.68 18.47
N ASP A 108 -16.38 31.79 17.21
CA ASP A 108 -17.19 31.98 16.01
C ASP A 108 -17.47 30.66 15.27
N TYR A 109 -17.03 29.52 15.83
CA TYR A 109 -17.15 28.17 15.27
C TYR A 109 -16.78 28.12 13.78
N MET A 110 -15.55 28.48 13.40
CA MET A 110 -15.07 28.34 12.01
C MET A 110 -13.72 27.59 11.91
N PRO A 111 -13.58 26.37 12.49
CA PRO A 111 -12.35 25.60 12.30
C PRO A 111 -12.19 25.21 10.83
N THR A 112 -10.95 25.28 10.33
CA THR A 112 -10.57 24.78 9.01
C THR A 112 -11.06 23.35 8.85
N GLN A 113 -11.85 23.10 7.81
CA GLN A 113 -12.33 21.76 7.51
C GLN A 113 -11.18 20.94 6.94
N SER A 114 -11.15 19.68 7.36
CA SER A 114 -10.27 18.68 6.80
C SER A 114 -11.09 17.45 6.52
N ARG A 115 -10.52 16.59 5.70
CA ARG A 115 -11.18 15.46 5.12
C ARG A 115 -10.34 14.22 5.36
N THR A 116 -11.00 13.08 5.42
CA THR A 116 -10.35 11.80 5.71
C THR A 116 -10.94 10.75 4.79
N PRO A 117 -10.12 10.19 3.89
CA PRO A 117 -10.50 9.05 3.07
C PRO A 117 -10.81 7.83 3.94
N ILE A 118 -11.92 7.16 3.67
CA ILE A 118 -12.37 5.94 4.36
C ILE A 118 -12.86 4.95 3.34
N THR A 119 -12.48 3.69 3.50
CA THR A 119 -13.11 2.57 2.81
C THR A 119 -13.34 1.43 3.79
N TYR A 120 -14.24 0.52 3.42
CA TYR A 120 -14.53 -0.68 4.20
C TYR A 120 -14.82 -1.84 3.25
N PHE A 121 -14.45 -3.03 3.67
CA PHE A 121 -14.61 -4.29 2.95
C PHE A 121 -14.60 -5.42 3.98
N ASP A 122 -15.22 -6.54 3.63
CA ASP A 122 -15.11 -7.76 4.44
C ASP A 122 -14.12 -8.72 3.81
N PHE A 123 -13.33 -9.40 4.64
CA PHE A 123 -12.42 -10.44 4.17
C PHE A 123 -12.30 -11.64 5.13
N GLU A 124 -11.92 -12.78 4.58
CA GLU A 124 -11.46 -13.96 5.33
C GLU A 124 -10.03 -14.30 4.92
N GLY A 125 -9.20 -14.72 5.88
CA GLY A 125 -7.80 -15.06 5.63
C GLY A 125 -6.90 -13.83 5.55
N ILE A 126 -6.35 -13.57 4.37
CA ILE A 126 -5.35 -12.52 4.11
C ILE A 126 -5.91 -11.50 3.12
N ALA A 127 -5.65 -10.22 3.35
CA ALA A 127 -5.92 -9.15 2.40
C ALA A 127 -4.66 -8.31 2.15
N ASP A 128 -4.29 -8.17 0.88
CA ASP A 128 -3.27 -7.26 0.41
C ASP A 128 -3.91 -5.92 0.08
N ILE A 129 -3.43 -4.86 0.71
CA ILE A 129 -3.99 -3.52 0.59
C ILE A 129 -2.97 -2.63 -0.11
N VAL A 130 -3.41 -1.97 -1.17
CA VAL A 130 -2.62 -0.95 -1.87
C VAL A 130 -3.37 0.37 -1.77
N VAL A 131 -2.74 1.37 -1.18
CA VAL A 131 -3.22 2.74 -1.09
C VAL A 131 -2.40 3.62 -2.02
N THR A 132 -3.04 4.33 -2.95
CA THR A 132 -2.40 5.24 -3.89
C THR A 132 -2.80 6.68 -3.58
N VAL A 133 -1.81 7.55 -3.39
CA VAL A 133 -1.99 8.98 -3.06
C VAL A 133 -1.20 9.86 -4.04
N PRO A 134 -1.69 10.04 -5.29
CA PRO A 134 -0.91 10.60 -6.40
C PRO A 134 -0.39 12.03 -6.17
N ASN A 135 -1.06 12.80 -5.31
CA ASN A 135 -0.74 14.21 -5.05
C ASN A 135 0.14 14.40 -3.78
N MET A 136 0.74 13.33 -3.25
CA MET A 136 1.51 13.38 -2.00
C MET A 136 2.89 12.72 -2.12
N ASP A 137 3.93 13.44 -1.69
CA ASP A 137 5.29 12.88 -1.57
C ASP A 137 5.41 11.94 -0.36
N LEU A 138 5.55 10.64 -0.63
CA LEU A 138 5.64 9.61 0.41
C LEU A 138 7.07 9.46 0.96
N LYS A 139 7.31 10.05 2.15
CA LYS A 139 8.59 9.90 2.87
C LYS A 139 8.59 8.77 3.90
N SER A 140 7.49 8.62 4.63
CA SER A 140 7.33 7.63 5.69
C SER A 140 5.86 7.37 5.94
N VAL A 141 5.51 6.13 6.28
CA VAL A 141 4.13 5.72 6.57
C VAL A 141 4.09 4.96 7.88
N LYS A 142 3.00 5.14 8.63
CA LYS A 142 2.75 4.45 9.89
C LYS A 142 1.35 3.86 9.87
N ILE A 143 1.25 2.55 10.09
CA ILE A 143 -0.04 1.84 10.21
C ILE A 143 -0.37 1.71 11.69
N SER A 144 -1.61 2.03 12.05
CA SER A 144 -2.11 1.95 13.43
C SER A 144 -3.25 0.94 13.53
N PRO A 145 -3.36 0.18 14.64
CA PRO A 145 -2.50 0.21 15.83
C PRO A 145 -1.09 -0.34 15.58
N VAL A 146 -0.07 0.37 16.08
CA VAL A 146 1.35 -0.03 15.92
C VAL A 146 1.64 -1.40 16.53
N SER A 147 0.86 -1.80 17.53
CA SER A 147 0.95 -3.11 18.17
C SER A 147 0.77 -4.29 17.22
N TYR A 148 0.19 -4.08 16.03
CA TYR A 148 0.05 -5.12 15.02
C TYR A 148 1.34 -5.37 14.22
N GLY A 149 2.35 -4.52 14.36
CA GLY A 149 3.67 -4.72 13.72
C GLY A 149 3.60 -4.80 12.20
N ILE A 150 2.61 -4.14 11.57
CA ILE A 150 2.46 -4.12 10.12
C ILE A 150 3.49 -3.15 9.55
N GLU A 151 4.40 -3.68 8.75
CA GLU A 151 5.45 -2.92 8.06
C GLU A 151 5.01 -2.63 6.62
N PRO A 152 4.70 -1.37 6.26
CA PRO A 152 4.31 -1.02 4.90
C PRO A 152 5.50 -0.95 3.95
N VAL A 153 5.27 -1.29 2.69
CA VAL A 153 6.18 -1.04 1.57
C VAL A 153 5.76 0.23 0.86
N ILE A 154 6.69 1.15 0.64
CA ILE A 154 6.43 2.44 -0.03
C ILE A 154 7.08 2.42 -1.41
N ASP A 155 6.29 2.71 -2.46
CA ASP A 155 6.76 3.01 -3.81
C ASP A 155 6.62 4.52 -4.04
N GLN A 156 7.74 5.23 -3.99
CA GLN A 156 7.77 6.68 -4.14
C GLN A 156 7.47 7.14 -5.57
N GLU A 157 7.77 6.31 -6.58
CA GLU A 157 7.55 6.66 -7.98
C GLU A 157 6.07 6.53 -8.36
N LYS A 158 5.40 5.52 -7.80
CA LYS A 158 3.96 5.28 -8.04
C LYS A 158 3.06 5.94 -7.00
N HIS A 159 3.63 6.57 -5.98
CA HIS A 159 2.91 7.13 -4.85
C HIS A 159 2.00 6.09 -4.17
N THR A 160 2.50 4.86 -3.99
CA THR A 160 1.74 3.76 -3.38
C THR A 160 2.32 3.29 -2.05
N VAL A 161 1.43 2.83 -1.19
CA VAL A 161 1.72 2.14 0.06
C VAL A 161 1.06 0.78 0.01
N THR A 162 1.85 -0.28 0.16
CA THR A 162 1.35 -1.66 0.16
C THR A 162 1.58 -2.29 1.52
N PHE A 163 0.56 -2.98 2.04
CA PHE A 163 0.68 -3.75 3.27
C PHE A 163 -0.36 -4.86 3.32
N THR A 164 -0.05 -5.90 4.07
CA THR A 164 -0.92 -7.06 4.20
C THR A 164 -1.54 -7.10 5.59
N ILE A 165 -2.84 -7.37 5.65
CA ILE A 165 -3.54 -7.69 6.90
C ILE A 165 -3.97 -9.16 6.90
N THR A 166 -3.96 -9.76 8.08
CA THR A 166 -4.48 -11.11 8.29
C THR A 166 -5.57 -11.04 9.34
N LYS A 167 -6.65 -11.78 9.13
CA LYS A 167 -7.70 -11.91 10.14
C LYS A 167 -7.10 -12.69 11.31
N GLN A 168 -6.96 -12.02 12.46
CA GLN A 168 -6.57 -12.66 13.72
C GLN A 168 -7.72 -13.51 14.27
#